data_AF-A0A376P259-F1
#
_entry.id   AF-A0A376P259-F1
#
_cell.length_a   1.000
_cell.length_b   1.000
_cell.length_c   1.000
_cell.angle_alpha   90.00
_cell.angle_beta   90.00
_cell.angle_gamma   90.00
#
_symmetry.space_group_name_H-M   'P 1'
#
loop_
_entity.id
_entity.type
_entity.pdbx_description
1 polymer ?
#
loop_
_entity_poly.entity_id
_entity_poly.type
_entity_poly.pdbx_seq_one_letter_code
_entity_poly.pdbx_strand_id
1 'polypeptide(L)'
;MIVAVGKPGFIPGDWIKEGAIVIDVGINRLENGKVVGDVVFEDAAKRASYITPVPGGVGPMTVATLIENTLQACVEYHDPQDE
;
A
#
# COMPACT_ATOMS: atom_id res chain seq x y z
N MET A 1 9.18 1.55 -5.90
CA MET A 1 9.67 1.26 -4.54
C MET A 1 8.49 0.79 -3.71
N ILE A 2 8.63 -0.32 -2.97
CA ILE A 2 7.60 -0.84 -2.06
C ILE A 2 8.20 -0.84 -0.65
N VAL A 3 7.50 -0.28 0.33
CA VAL A 3 7.97 -0.17 1.72
C VAL A 3 6.94 -0.82 2.64
N ALA A 4 7.40 -1.73 3.50
CA ALA A 4 6.57 -2.52 4.41
C ALA A 4 7.35 -2.86 5.70
N VAL A 5 8.02 -1.87 6.28
CA VAL A 5 8.88 -2.01 7.46
C VAL A 5 8.07 -1.92 8.77
N GLY A 6 6.95 -1.19 8.76
CA GLY A 6 6.14 -0.98 9.96
C GLY A 6 6.81 -0.06 10.98
N LYS A 7 7.46 1.01 10.48
CA LYS A 7 8.09 2.05 11.29
C LYS A 7 7.76 3.42 10.70
N PRO A 8 7.11 4.31 11.47
CA PRO A 8 6.64 5.59 10.95
C PRO A 8 7.82 6.45 10.46
N GLY A 9 7.74 6.91 9.21
CA GLY A 9 8.75 7.81 8.61
C GLY A 9 10.15 7.20 8.51
N PHE A 10 10.27 5.88 8.44
CA PHE A 10 11.55 5.19 8.26
C PHE A 10 12.30 5.59 6.99
N ILE A 11 11.57 5.92 5.91
CA ILE A 11 12.16 6.37 4.65
C ILE A 11 11.99 7.89 4.49
N PRO A 12 13.10 8.66 4.56
CA PRO A 12 13.11 10.09 4.21
C PRO A 12 12.70 10.32 2.75
N GLY A 13 11.98 11.41 2.48
CA GLY A 13 11.46 11.68 1.13
C GLY A 13 12.54 12.01 0.09
N ASP A 14 13.67 12.58 0.49
CA ASP A 14 14.81 12.89 -0.38
C ASP A 14 15.52 11.64 -0.93
N TRP A 15 15.36 10.49 -0.27
CA TRP A 15 15.87 9.20 -0.74
C TRP A 15 15.07 8.67 -1.95
N ILE A 16 13.89 9.21 -2.20
CA ILE A 16 13.06 8.84 -3.34
C ILE A 16 13.72 9.32 -4.62
N LYS A 17 13.89 8.41 -5.58
CA LYS A 17 14.33 8.74 -6.94
C LYS A 17 13.25 9.58 -7.63
N GLU A 18 13.66 10.66 -8.30
CA GLU A 18 12.76 11.47 -9.13
C GLU A 18 11.99 10.61 -10.14
N GLY A 19 10.68 10.82 -10.20
CA GLY A 19 9.75 10.08 -11.06
C GLY A 19 9.44 8.66 -10.59
N ALA A 20 9.89 8.22 -9.42
CA ALA A 20 9.60 6.88 -8.92
C ALA A 20 8.11 6.67 -8.56
N ILE A 21 7.64 5.44 -8.71
CA ILE A 21 6.37 4.98 -8.12
C ILE A 21 6.66 4.48 -6.71
N VAL A 22 5.93 4.99 -5.72
CA VAL A 22 6.09 4.66 -4.30
C VAL A 22 4.82 3.99 -3.77
N ILE A 23 4.97 2.76 -3.29
CA ILE A 23 3.91 2.00 -2.63
C ILE A 23 4.29 1.86 -1.15
N ASP A 24 3.57 2.57 -0.31
CA ASP A 24 3.71 2.56 1.14
C ASP A 24 2.64 1.65 1.76
N VAL A 25 3.08 0.48 2.21
CA VAL A 25 2.25 -0.54 2.85
C VAL A 25 2.17 -0.30 4.37
N GLY A 26 3.05 0.55 4.91
CA GLY A 26 3.15 0.83 6.33
C GLY A 26 1.84 1.36 6.89
N ILE A 27 1.39 0.79 8.00
CA ILE A 27 0.25 1.30 8.77
C ILE A 27 0.73 1.49 10.21
N ASN A 28 1.16 2.69 10.53
CA ASN A 28 1.69 3.05 11.83
C ASN A 28 0.72 3.99 12.54
N ARG A 29 0.31 3.65 13.76
CA ARG A 29 -0.53 4.53 14.60
C ARG A 29 0.37 5.34 15.53
N LEU A 30 0.28 6.66 15.43
CA LEU A 30 0.98 7.58 16.33
C LEU A 30 0.21 7.75 17.64
N GLU A 31 0.88 8.26 18.67
CA GLU A 31 0.28 8.54 19.99
C GLU A 31 -0.90 9.53 19.89
N ASN A 32 -0.86 10.46 18.93
CA ASN A 32 -1.94 11.41 18.66
C ASN A 32 -3.13 10.80 17.89
N GLY A 33 -3.14 9.48 17.66
CA GLY A 33 -4.21 8.75 16.98
C GLY A 33 -4.16 8.78 15.45
N LYS A 34 -3.29 9.59 14.84
CA LYS A 34 -3.12 9.62 13.38
C LYS A 34 -2.50 8.30 12.89
N VAL A 35 -2.88 7.92 11.68
CA VAL A 35 -2.31 6.78 10.96
C VAL A 35 -1.39 7.32 9.88
N VAL A 36 -0.16 6.85 9.85
CA VAL A 36 0.89 7.29 8.92
C VAL A 36 1.63 6.09 8.32
N GLY A 37 2.25 6.30 7.16
CA GLY A 37 3.03 5.29 6.45
C GLY A 37 4.46 5.15 6.96
N ASP A 38 5.23 4.31 6.29
CA ASP A 38 6.67 4.16 6.54
C ASP A 38 7.50 5.25 5.84
N VAL A 39 6.91 5.96 4.87
CA VAL A 39 7.57 7.02 4.10
C VAL A 39 7.12 8.40 4.58
N VAL A 40 8.03 9.37 4.62
CA VAL A 40 7.68 10.78 4.82
C VAL A 40 6.93 11.31 3.59
N PHE A 41 5.60 11.23 3.63
CA PHE A 41 4.72 11.44 2.48
C PHE A 41 4.93 12.79 1.77
N GLU A 42 4.97 13.89 2.52
CA GLU A 42 5.00 15.24 1.92
C GLU A 42 6.29 15.53 1.14
N ASP A 43 7.40 14.93 1.55
CA ASP A 43 8.67 15.09 0.84
C ASP A 43 8.78 14.10 -0.32
N ALA A 44 8.28 12.88 -0.13
CA ALA A 44 8.23 11.86 -1.18
C ALA A 44 7.30 12.27 -2.34
N ALA A 45 6.14 12.89 -2.04
CA ALA A 45 5.15 13.31 -3.04
C ALA A 45 5.66 14.39 -4.01
N LYS A 46 6.68 15.17 -3.61
CA LYS A 46 7.31 16.18 -4.46
C LYS A 46 8.21 15.56 -5.54
N ARG A 47 8.66 14.31 -5.34
CA ARG A 47 9.67 13.63 -6.17
C ARG A 47 9.10 12.42 -6.91
N ALA A 48 8.18 11.70 -6.28
CA ALA A 48 7.52 10.55 -6.86
C ALA A 48 6.58 10.96 -8.00
N SER A 49 6.50 10.13 -9.04
CA SER A 49 5.45 10.29 -10.07
C SER A 49 4.09 9.82 -9.56
N TYR A 50 4.08 8.79 -8.71
CA TYR A 50 2.91 8.28 -8.02
C TYR A 50 3.30 7.84 -6.61
N ILE A 51 2.42 8.09 -5.64
CA ILE A 51 2.59 7.67 -4.25
C ILE A 51 1.25 7.27 -3.64
N THR A 52 1.22 6.17 -2.89
CA THR A 52 0.02 5.74 -2.17
C THR A 52 -0.15 6.53 -0.86
N PRO A 53 -1.35 7.07 -0.56
CA PRO A 53 -1.59 7.74 0.72
C PRO A 53 -1.70 6.73 1.86
N VAL A 54 -1.38 7.17 3.07
CA VAL A 54 -1.64 6.42 4.31
C VAL A 54 -2.35 7.34 5.30
N PRO A 55 -3.60 7.01 5.73
CA PRO A 55 -4.41 5.87 5.30
C PRO A 55 -5.01 6.02 3.89
N GLY A 56 -5.59 4.94 3.35
CA GLY A 56 -6.38 4.98 2.11
C GLY A 56 -5.68 4.42 0.86
N GLY A 57 -4.42 4.02 0.96
CA GLY A 57 -3.67 3.40 -0.13
C GLY A 57 -3.78 1.88 -0.15
N VAL A 58 -2.78 1.18 0.37
CA VAL A 58 -2.65 -0.28 0.23
C VAL A 58 -3.65 -1.06 1.10
N GLY A 59 -4.01 -0.54 2.27
CA GLY A 59 -4.87 -1.24 3.23
C GLY A 59 -6.22 -1.75 2.66
N PRO A 60 -7.02 -0.90 1.98
CA PRO A 60 -8.27 -1.34 1.35
C PRO A 60 -8.10 -2.46 0.31
N MET A 61 -6.98 -2.50 -0.40
CA MET A 61 -6.72 -3.53 -1.42
C MET A 61 -6.60 -4.92 -0.79
N THR A 62 -6.08 -5.04 0.43
CA THR A 62 -5.99 -6.34 1.12
C THR A 62 -7.35 -6.99 1.30
N VAL A 63 -8.38 -6.21 1.65
CA VAL A 63 -9.76 -6.73 1.80
C VAL A 63 -10.37 -7.02 0.43
N ALA A 64 -10.19 -6.12 -0.53
CA ALA A 64 -10.70 -6.32 -1.89
C ALA A 64 -10.14 -7.59 -2.53
N THR A 65 -8.83 -7.81 -2.44
CA THR A 65 -8.15 -9.00 -2.98
C THR A 65 -8.54 -10.27 -2.23
N LEU A 66 -8.89 -10.20 -0.95
CA LEU A 66 -9.45 -11.38 -0.26
C LEU A 66 -10.80 -11.81 -0.88
N ILE A 67 -11.66 -10.85 -1.23
CA ILE A 67 -12.93 -11.13 -1.90
C ILE A 67 -12.70 -11.64 -3.32
N GLU A 68 -11.77 -11.03 -4.05
CA GLU A 68 -11.35 -11.50 -5.37
C GLU A 68 -10.84 -12.94 -5.33
N ASN A 69 -9.94 -13.26 -4.40
CA ASN A 69 -9.44 -14.62 -4.21
C ASN A 69 -10.55 -15.61 -3.83
N THR A 70 -11.55 -15.17 -3.07
CA THR A 70 -12.72 -16.00 -2.72
C THR A 70 -13.55 -16.32 -3.95
N LEU A 71 -13.78 -15.32 -4.82
CA LEU A 71 -14.46 -15.52 -6.10
C LEU A 71 -13.65 -16.41 -7.04
N GLN A 72 -12.35 -16.16 -7.16
CA GLN A 72 -11.43 -16.97 -7.97
C GLN A 72 -11.45 -18.42 -7.50
N ALA A 73 -11.39 -18.67 -6.19
CA ALA A 73 -11.47 -20.02 -5.66
C ALA A 73 -12.78 -20.70 -6.03
N CYS A 74 -13.91 -19.99 -5.97
CA CYS A 74 -15.20 -20.52 -6.40
C CYS A 74 -15.18 -20.92 -7.88
N VAL A 75 -14.82 -19.97 -8.76
CA VAL A 75 -14.91 -20.12 -10.22
C VAL A 75 -13.86 -21.07 -10.78
N GLU A 76 -12.64 -21.10 -10.25
CA GLU A 76 -11.55 -21.90 -10.82
C GLU A 76 -11.37 -23.27 -10.15
N TYR A 77 -11.67 -23.39 -8.85
CA TYR A 77 -11.31 -24.58 -8.07
C TYR A 77 -12.49 -25.38 -7.54
N HIS A 78 -13.69 -24.80 -7.45
CA HIS A 78 -14.86 -25.48 -6.89
C HIS A 78 -15.99 -25.69 -7.91
N ASP A 79 -16.25 -24.69 -8.76
CA ASP A 79 -17.26 -24.74 -9.82
C ASP A 79 -16.70 -24.23 -11.17
N PRO A 80 -15.63 -24.88 -11.69
CA PRO A 80 -15.12 -24.53 -13.01
C PRO A 80 -16.21 -24.83 -14.05
N GLN A 81 -16.56 -23.80 -14.82
CA GLN A 81 -17.40 -23.96 -15.99
C GLN A 81 -16.50 -24.54 -17.09
N ASP A 82 -16.54 -25.87 -17.25
CA ASP A 82 -15.99 -26.52 -18.43
C ASP A 82 -16.81 -26.06 -19.67
N GLU A 83 -16.14 -25.60 -20.72
CA GLU A 83 -16.76 -25.56 -22.06
C GLU A 83 -17.08 -26.98 -22.56
#